data_AF-A0ABD1X6V4-F1
#
_entry.id   AF-A0ABD1X6V4-F1
#
_cell.length_a   1.000
_cell.length_b   1.000
_cell.length_c   1.000
_cell.angle_alpha   90.00
_cell.angle_beta   90.00
_cell.angle_gamma   90.00
#
_symmetry.space_group_name_H-M   'P 1'
#
loop_
_entity.id
_entity.type
_entity.pdbx_description
1 polymer ?
#
loop_
_entity_poly.entity_id
_entity_poly.type
_entity_poly.pdbx_seq_one_letter_code
_entity_poly.pdbx_strand_id
1 'polypeptide(L)'
;MVVQPGKARSYGQIDLYNRKKKHHRRWVAEKLGTNATSNELQFTQEIFSEDAKNYHAWSHRQWVLQALGGWEDELAYCDKLLQEDIFNNSAWNQSGYFSNFSKKCVFSPILP
;
A
#
# COMPACT_ATOMS: atom_id res chain seq x y z
N MET A 1 15.06 -2.84 39.90
CA MET A 1 13.80 -2.56 39.17
C MET A 1 13.66 -3.59 38.07
N VAL A 2 12.47 -4.15 37.90
CA VAL A 2 12.18 -5.45 37.29
C VAL A 2 12.42 -5.44 35.77
N VAL A 3 13.34 -6.29 35.29
CA VAL A 3 13.56 -6.59 33.87
C VAL A 3 12.54 -7.65 33.45
N GLN A 4 11.64 -7.32 32.54
CA GLN A 4 10.67 -8.28 32.01
C GLN A 4 11.33 -9.27 31.03
N PRO A 5 11.01 -10.58 31.11
CA PRO A 5 11.60 -11.58 30.23
C PRO A 5 10.81 -11.73 28.92
N GLY A 6 11.54 -11.85 27.81
CA GLY A 6 11.05 -12.51 26.60
C GLY A 6 10.54 -11.60 25.48
N LYS A 7 11.35 -11.49 24.41
CA LYS A 7 10.96 -11.77 23.01
C LYS A 7 12.14 -11.44 22.09
N ALA A 8 13.17 -12.28 22.10
CA ALA A 8 14.01 -12.43 20.93
C ALA A 8 13.28 -13.35 19.93
N ARG A 9 12.28 -12.81 19.21
CA ARG A 9 11.77 -13.52 18.02
C ARG A 9 12.88 -13.42 16.99
N SER A 10 13.38 -14.57 16.51
CA SER A 10 14.39 -14.57 15.45
C SER A 10 13.84 -13.80 14.24
N TYR A 11 14.70 -13.04 13.56
CA TYR A 11 14.32 -12.21 12.41
C TYR A 11 13.41 -12.97 11.42
N GLY A 12 13.71 -14.24 11.13
CA GLY A 12 12.88 -15.07 10.25
C GLY A 12 11.46 -15.35 10.76
N GLN A 13 11.24 -15.36 12.07
CA GLN A 13 9.91 -15.55 12.68
C GLN A 13 9.07 -14.27 12.61
N ILE A 14 9.72 -13.09 12.61
CA ILE A 14 9.09 -11.78 12.42
C ILE A 14 8.67 -11.63 10.94
N ASP A 15 9.53 -11.99 10.00
CA ASP A 15 9.23 -11.93 8.56
C ASP A 15 8.09 -12.88 8.16
N LEU A 16 8.10 -14.11 8.67
CA LEU A 16 7.02 -15.07 8.46
C LEU A 16 5.69 -14.59 9.06
N TYR A 17 5.73 -13.96 10.22
CA TYR A 17 4.53 -13.42 10.87
C TYR A 17 3.95 -12.23 10.10
N ASN A 18 4.81 -11.30 9.66
CA ASN A 18 4.41 -10.15 8.85
C ASN A 18 3.84 -10.59 7.50
N ARG A 19 4.47 -11.59 6.86
CA ARG A 19 3.96 -12.22 5.63
C ARG A 19 2.58 -12.83 5.84
N LYS A 20 2.40 -13.66 6.88
CA LYS A 20 1.09 -14.28 7.20
C LYS A 20 0.02 -13.22 7.46
N LYS A 21 0.35 -12.17 8.20
CA LYS A 21 -0.56 -11.05 8.50
C LYS A 21 -0.97 -10.30 7.23
N LYS A 22 -0.02 -10.03 6.32
CA LYS A 22 -0.29 -9.40 5.01
C LYS A 22 -1.21 -10.27 4.15
N HIS A 23 -0.95 -11.58 4.04
CA HIS A 23 -1.82 -12.48 3.28
C HIS A 23 -3.23 -12.57 3.86
N HIS A 24 -3.37 -12.64 5.18
CA HIS A 24 -4.68 -12.68 5.80
C HIS A 24 -5.48 -11.39 5.54
N ARG A 25 -4.83 -10.21 5.66
CA ARG A 25 -5.47 -8.92 5.33
C ARG A 25 -5.94 -8.86 3.89
N ARG A 26 -5.11 -9.32 2.94
CA ARG A 26 -5.49 -9.38 1.52
C ARG A 26 -6.72 -10.25 1.30
N TRP A 27 -6.75 -11.45 1.89
CA TRP A 27 -7.89 -12.35 1.77
C TRP A 27 -9.19 -11.74 2.34
N VAL A 28 -9.11 -11.05 3.49
CA VAL A 28 -10.26 -10.35 4.07
C VAL A 28 -10.72 -9.21 3.16
N ALA A 29 -9.78 -8.40 2.64
CA ALA A 29 -10.08 -7.29 1.76
C ALA A 29 -10.73 -7.74 0.44
N GLU A 30 -10.28 -8.87 -0.14
CA GLU A 30 -10.93 -9.50 -1.30
C GLU A 30 -12.38 -9.89 -1.02
N LYS A 31 -12.71 -10.33 0.20
CA LYS A 31 -14.08 -10.68 0.59
C LYS A 31 -14.97 -9.47 0.85
N LEU A 32 -14.38 -8.35 1.27
CA LEU A 32 -15.08 -7.10 1.57
C LEU A 32 -15.25 -6.19 0.33
N GLY A 33 -14.47 -6.41 -0.72
CA GLY A 33 -14.58 -5.68 -1.99
C GLY A 33 -14.22 -4.19 -1.87
N THR A 34 -14.89 -3.35 -2.65
CA THR A 34 -14.64 -1.90 -2.74
C THR A 34 -14.78 -1.16 -1.40
N ASN A 35 -15.55 -1.70 -0.46
CA ASN A 35 -15.70 -1.12 0.89
C ASN A 35 -14.43 -1.25 1.74
N ALA A 36 -13.54 -2.19 1.42
CA ALA A 36 -12.26 -2.32 2.11
C ALA A 36 -11.17 -1.41 1.56
N THR A 37 -11.33 -0.87 0.34
CA THR A 37 -10.32 0.00 -0.31
C THR A 37 -9.95 1.17 0.60
N SER A 38 -10.94 1.94 1.08
CA SER A 38 -10.68 3.12 1.93
C SER A 38 -9.95 2.76 3.23
N ASN A 39 -10.33 1.65 3.86
CA ASN A 39 -9.70 1.18 5.10
C ASN A 39 -8.25 0.74 4.88
N GLU A 40 -7.96 0.04 3.79
CA GLU A 40 -6.60 -0.39 3.47
C GLU A 40 -5.72 0.78 3.01
N LEU A 41 -6.28 1.76 2.29
CA LEU A 41 -5.58 3.00 1.95
C LEU A 41 -5.26 3.82 3.20
N GLN A 42 -6.20 3.96 4.14
CA GLN A 42 -5.97 4.61 5.43
C GLN A 42 -4.87 3.90 6.23
N PHE A 43 -4.90 2.56 6.28
CA PHE A 43 -3.86 1.77 6.95
C PHE A 43 -2.47 2.02 6.35
N THR A 44 -2.35 2.13 5.02
CA THR A 44 -1.05 2.47 4.40
C THR A 44 -0.63 3.91 4.69
N GLN A 45 -1.57 4.84 4.83
CA GLN A 45 -1.29 6.23 5.18
C GLN A 45 -0.75 6.36 6.61
N GLU A 46 -1.29 5.59 7.56
CA GLU A 46 -0.74 5.50 8.93
C GLU A 46 0.71 5.01 8.90
N ILE A 47 1.02 3.97 8.11
CA ILE A 47 2.40 3.49 7.97
C ILE A 47 3.30 4.55 7.35
N PHE A 48 2.82 5.29 6.35
CA PHE A 48 3.61 6.36 5.73
C PHE A 48 3.87 7.54 6.65
N SER A 49 3.00 7.77 7.64
CA SER A 49 3.25 8.78 8.68
C SER A 49 4.43 8.42 9.59
N GLU A 50 4.72 7.12 9.75
CA GLU A 50 5.88 6.62 10.49
C GLU A 50 7.12 6.46 9.58
N ASP A 51 6.92 5.85 8.40
CA ASP A 51 7.96 5.61 7.39
C ASP A 51 7.39 5.74 5.98
N ALA A 52 7.51 6.94 5.42
CA ALA A 52 7.04 7.28 4.08
C ALA A 52 7.76 6.50 2.95
N LYS A 53 8.89 5.84 3.25
CA LYS A 53 9.71 5.08 2.29
C LYS A 53 9.54 3.57 2.43
N ASN A 54 8.59 3.12 3.26
CA ASN A 54 8.36 1.71 3.51
C ASN A 54 7.95 0.95 2.24
N TYR A 55 8.84 0.11 1.72
CA TYR A 55 8.61 -0.67 0.50
C TYR A 55 7.42 -1.63 0.61
N HIS A 56 7.21 -2.24 1.78
CA HIS A 56 6.13 -3.21 1.98
C HIS A 56 4.75 -2.56 1.97
N ALA A 57 4.65 -1.33 2.48
CA ALA A 57 3.44 -0.52 2.46
C ALA A 57 3.10 -0.05 1.05
N TRP A 58 4.07 0.47 0.30
CA TRP A 58 3.88 0.83 -1.12
C TRP A 58 3.43 -0.37 -1.96
N SER A 59 4.08 -1.53 -1.81
CA SER A 59 3.69 -2.77 -2.48
C SER A 59 2.28 -3.25 -2.09
N HIS A 60 1.85 -3.00 -0.84
CA HIS A 60 0.48 -3.31 -0.41
C HIS A 60 -0.53 -2.36 -1.04
N ARG A 61 -0.25 -1.05 -1.02
CA ARG A 61 -1.09 -0.01 -1.62
C ARG A 61 -1.32 -0.25 -3.11
N GLN A 62 -0.28 -0.60 -3.86
CA GLN A 62 -0.40 -0.97 -5.28
C GLN A 62 -1.36 -2.13 -5.50
N TRP A 63 -1.25 -3.20 -4.69
CA TRP A 63 -2.16 -4.34 -4.79
C TRP A 63 -3.60 -3.96 -4.47
N VAL A 64 -3.83 -3.14 -3.43
CA VAL A 64 -5.18 -2.66 -3.05
C VAL A 64 -5.82 -1.93 -4.22
N LEU A 65 -5.11 -0.99 -4.83
CA LEU A 65 -5.62 -0.19 -5.95
C LEU A 65 -5.85 -1.01 -7.23
N GLN A 66 -5.03 -2.03 -7.47
CA GLN A 66 -5.22 -2.95 -8.60
C GLN A 66 -6.38 -3.93 -8.39
N ALA A 67 -6.51 -4.49 -7.18
CA ALA A 67 -7.47 -5.56 -6.89
C ALA A 67 -8.87 -5.02 -6.54
N LEU A 68 -8.93 -3.88 -5.84
CA LEU A 68 -10.18 -3.32 -5.31
C LEU A 68 -10.58 -2.01 -6.00
N GLY A 69 -9.72 -1.41 -6.84
CA GLY A 69 -9.98 -0.15 -7.54
C GLY A 69 -9.71 1.10 -6.68
N GLY A 70 -10.23 2.25 -7.11
CA GLY A 70 -10.05 3.53 -6.41
C GLY A 70 -8.73 4.25 -6.71
N TRP A 71 -8.15 4.02 -7.89
CA TRP A 71 -6.88 4.64 -8.32
C TRP A 71 -7.01 6.11 -8.77
N GLU A 72 -8.23 6.61 -8.97
CA GLU A 72 -8.48 7.98 -9.42
C GLU A 72 -7.96 9.01 -8.42
N ASP A 73 -8.13 8.74 -7.11
CA ASP A 73 -7.67 9.61 -6.03
C ASP A 73 -6.17 9.41 -5.69
N GLU A 74 -5.54 8.36 -6.21
CA GLU A 74 -4.15 8.02 -5.88
C GLU A 74 -3.15 9.05 -6.43
N LEU A 75 -3.42 9.60 -7.62
CA LEU A 75 -2.55 10.63 -8.21
C LEU A 75 -2.54 11.89 -7.35
N ALA A 76 -3.72 12.34 -6.90
CA ALA A 76 -3.85 13.48 -5.98
C ALA A 76 -3.15 13.21 -4.64
N TYR A 77 -3.20 11.96 -4.15
CA TYR A 77 -2.48 11.55 -2.95
C TYR A 77 -0.95 11.58 -3.13
N CYS A 78 -0.44 11.10 -4.28
CA CYS A 78 0.98 11.18 -4.60
C CYS A 78 1.45 12.64 -4.68
N ASP A 79 0.67 13.52 -5.31
CA ASP A 79 1.00 14.94 -5.39
C ASP A 79 1.10 15.58 -4.01
N LYS A 80 0.19 15.23 -3.08
CA LYS A 80 0.28 15.67 -1.69
C LYS A 80 1.56 15.19 -1.00
N LEU A 81 1.92 13.91 -1.17
CA LEU A 81 3.15 13.38 -0.59
C LEU A 81 4.41 14.04 -1.18
N LEU A 82 4.38 14.41 -2.45
CA LEU A 82 5.47 15.14 -3.10
C LEU A 82 5.55 16.61 -2.66
N GLN A 83 4.43 17.24 -2.31
CA GLN A 83 4.43 18.56 -1.68
C GLN A 83 5.04 18.53 -0.27
N GLU A 84 4.83 17.44 0.47
CA GLU A 84 5.42 17.23 1.80
C GLU A 84 6.90 16.85 1.71
N ASP A 85 7.28 15.95 0.79
CA ASP A 85 8.67 15.53 0.53
C ASP A 85 8.93 15.31 -0.96
N ILE A 86 9.52 16.32 -1.61
CA ILE A 86 9.90 16.26 -3.03
C ILE A 86 10.95 15.17 -3.33
N PHE A 87 11.68 14.70 -2.32
CA PHE A 87 12.71 13.67 -2.45
C PHE A 87 12.17 12.26 -2.19
N ASN A 88 10.86 12.10 -2.03
CA ASN A 88 10.23 10.80 -1.90
C ASN A 88 10.21 10.05 -3.24
N ASN A 89 11.28 9.30 -3.50
CA ASN A 89 11.41 8.49 -4.71
C ASN A 89 10.31 7.43 -4.85
N SER A 90 9.76 6.93 -3.74
CA SER A 90 8.67 5.96 -3.76
C SER A 90 7.36 6.59 -4.24
N ALA A 91 7.07 7.83 -3.85
CA ALA A 91 5.92 8.58 -4.33
C ALA A 91 6.04 8.93 -5.83
N TRP A 92 7.23 9.34 -6.29
CA TRP A 92 7.50 9.55 -7.72
C TRP A 92 7.29 8.27 -8.54
N ASN A 93 7.82 7.14 -8.07
CA ASN A 93 7.64 5.85 -8.73
C ASN A 93 6.16 5.43 -8.78
N GLN A 94 5.43 5.64 -7.69
CA GLN A 94 4.00 5.36 -7.62
C GLN A 94 3.22 6.23 -8.63
N SER A 95 3.45 7.54 -8.64
CA SER A 95 2.78 8.48 -9.56
C SER A 95 3.02 8.10 -11.02
N GLY A 96 4.28 7.79 -11.39
CA GLY A 96 4.61 7.31 -12.73
C GLY A 96 3.94 5.98 -13.09
N TYR A 97 3.85 5.04 -12.14
CA TYR A 97 3.17 3.76 -12.35
C TYR A 97 1.67 3.95 -12.63
N PHE A 98 0.98 4.73 -11.80
CA PHE A 98 -0.47 4.94 -11.92
C PHE A 98 -0.85 5.87 -13.07
N SER A 99 0.00 6.85 -13.42
CA SER A 99 -0.18 7.66 -14.62
C SER A 99 -0.16 6.80 -15.89
N ASN A 100 0.74 5.81 -15.96
CA ASN A 100 0.77 4.84 -17.06
C ASN A 100 -0.39 3.84 -16.99
N PHE A 101 -0.80 3.44 -15.78
CA PHE A 101 -1.95 2.56 -15.57
C PHE A 101 -3.26 3.20 -16.08
N SER A 102 -3.51 4.46 -15.74
CA SER A 102 -4.65 5.24 -16.22
C SER A 102 -4.71 5.28 -17.75
N LYS A 103 -3.58 5.58 -18.42
CA LYS A 103 -3.49 5.56 -19.89
C LYS A 103 -3.84 4.19 -20.49
N LYS A 104 -3.43 3.09 -19.85
CA LYS A 104 -3.77 1.73 -20.32
C LYS A 104 -5.25 1.40 -20.14
N CYS A 105 -5.87 1.79 -19.02
CA CYS A 105 -7.29 1.55 -18.77
C CYS A 105 -8.19 2.37 -19.71
N VAL A 106 -7.78 3.58 -20.10
CA VAL A 106 -8.51 4.42 -21.07
C VAL A 106 -8.31 3.94 -22.51
N PHE A 107 -7.15 3.34 -22.82
CA PHE A 107 -6.79 2.89 -24.17
C PHE A 107 -7.03 1.40 -24.44
N SER A 108 -7.57 0.65 -23.47
CA SER A 108 -8.25 -0.62 -23.75
C SER A 108 -9.72 -0.31 -24.02
N PRO A 109 -10.12 0.00 -25.28
CA PRO A 109 -11.53 -0.05 -25.62
C PRO A 109 -11.97 -1.48 -25.30
N ILE A 110 -13.12 -1.57 -24.66
CA ILE A 110 -13.89 -2.81 -24.50
C ILE A 110 -13.82 -3.54 -25.85
N LEU A 111 -13.03 -4.61 -25.92
CA LEU A 111 -13.15 -5.56 -27.02
C LEU A 111 -14.52 -6.23 -26.83
N PRO A 112 -15.36 -6.30 -27.87
CA PRO A 112 -16.66 -6.97 -27.81
C PRO A 112 -16.51 -8.47 -27.51
#